data_AF-A0A956YXG0-F1
#
_entry.id   AF-A0A956YXG0-F1
#
_cell.length_a   1.000
_cell.length_b   1.000
_cell.length_c   1.000
_cell.angle_alpha   90.00
_cell.angle_beta   90.00
_cell.angle_gamma   90.00
#
_symmetry.space_group_name_H-M   'P 1'
#
loop_
_entity.id
_entity.type
_entity.pdbx_description
1 polymer ?
#
loop_
_entity_poly.entity_id
_entity_poly.type
_entity_poly.pdbx_seq_one_letter_code
_entity_poly.pdbx_strand_id
1 'polypeptide(L)'
;MGTYGKLMSLNQGAPHPDPDSEKVDTPVSPAVQKSSPDKKPAQRRRDTMPPRNHATVVSRYHDTTIEAIRSAVKDIGKEAATHRFTVEEKKTIRDIVYVYVGQGIRSNENEVTRIGVNFLIEDYRTNGDNSILHKVLKALNG
;
A
#
# COMPACT_ATOMS: atom_id res chain seq x y z
N MET A 1 -29.37 -29.98 6.90
CA MET A 1 -30.27 -29.32 5.93
C MET A 1 -29.96 -27.82 5.97
N GLY A 2 -29.44 -27.11 4.98
CA GLY A 2 -29.24 -27.40 3.56
C GLY A 2 -29.76 -26.22 2.73
N THR A 3 -29.05 -25.09 2.68
CA THR A 3 -29.45 -23.92 1.84
C THR A 3 -28.27 -23.19 1.17
N TYR A 4 -27.09 -23.82 1.08
CA TYR A 4 -25.94 -23.28 0.30
C TYR A 4 -25.77 -24.00 -1.06
N GLY A 5 -26.87 -24.47 -1.65
CA GLY A 5 -26.88 -25.29 -2.86
C GLY A 5 -27.35 -24.61 -4.15
N LYS A 6 -27.42 -23.27 -4.22
CA LYS A 6 -28.05 -22.61 -5.38
C LYS A 6 -27.39 -21.31 -5.85
N LEU A 7 -26.05 -21.31 -5.98
CA LEU A 7 -25.33 -20.27 -6.73
C LEU A 7 -24.21 -20.81 -7.64
N MET A 8 -24.22 -22.12 -7.94
CA MET A 8 -23.33 -22.70 -8.95
C MET A 8 -24.14 -23.29 -10.11
N SER A 9 -24.54 -22.42 -11.03
CA SER A 9 -24.91 -22.80 -12.40
C SER A 9 -24.96 -21.55 -13.25
N LEU A 10 -24.44 -21.66 -14.48
CA LEU A 10 -24.31 -20.64 -15.54
C LEU A 10 -22.96 -19.90 -15.55
N ASN A 11 -21.91 -20.57 -16.04
CA ASN A 11 -21.36 -20.25 -17.36
C ASN A 11 -20.23 -21.25 -17.74
N GLN A 12 -20.58 -22.26 -18.54
CA GLN A 12 -19.63 -23.02 -19.34
C GLN A 12 -19.87 -22.63 -20.80
N GLY A 13 -18.81 -22.24 -21.52
CA GLY A 13 -18.86 -21.93 -22.95
C GLY A 13 -17.70 -21.05 -23.42
N ALA A 14 -16.58 -21.69 -23.76
CA ALA A 14 -15.43 -21.14 -24.51
C ALA A 14 -15.83 -20.82 -25.99
N PRO A 15 -15.00 -20.25 -26.90
CA PRO A 15 -13.53 -20.21 -26.88
C PRO A 15 -12.83 -18.89 -27.28
N HIS A 16 -11.54 -18.90 -26.95
CA HIS A 16 -10.47 -18.00 -27.36
C HIS A 16 -10.17 -18.17 -28.87
N PRO A 17 -9.97 -17.10 -29.65
CA PRO A 17 -9.27 -17.19 -30.92
C PRO A 17 -7.76 -16.96 -30.72
N ASP A 18 -6.94 -17.87 -31.25
CA ASP A 18 -5.50 -17.69 -31.41
C ASP A 18 -5.18 -16.95 -32.73
N PRO A 19 -3.96 -16.39 -32.87
CA PRO A 19 -3.61 -15.39 -33.87
C PRO A 19 -2.92 -16.04 -35.08
N ASP A 20 -3.50 -15.92 -36.27
CA ASP A 20 -2.82 -16.26 -37.50
C ASP A 20 -2.42 -15.03 -38.31
N SER A 21 -1.10 -14.95 -38.47
CA SER A 21 -0.29 -14.20 -39.43
C SER A 21 -0.86 -14.18 -40.85
N GLU A 22 -1.10 -12.98 -41.37
CA GLU A 22 -1.04 -12.72 -42.82
C GLU A 22 -0.10 -11.53 -43.10
N LYS A 23 1.04 -11.88 -43.69
CA LYS A 23 1.89 -10.97 -44.47
C LYS A 23 1.21 -10.72 -45.82
N VAL A 24 1.36 -9.54 -46.42
CA VAL A 24 1.70 -9.32 -47.85
C VAL A 24 1.78 -7.80 -48.14
N ASP A 25 3.01 -7.39 -48.46
CA ASP A 25 3.48 -6.47 -49.52
C ASP A 25 2.78 -5.14 -49.89
N THR A 26 3.56 -4.06 -49.72
CA THR A 26 3.67 -2.83 -50.56
C THR A 26 3.80 -3.12 -52.07
N PRO A 27 3.60 -2.20 -53.04
CA PRO A 27 3.94 -0.74 -53.05
C PRO A 27 2.84 0.13 -53.72
N VAL A 28 2.90 1.47 -53.86
CA VAL A 28 3.64 2.26 -54.88
C VAL A 28 3.52 3.76 -54.52
N SER A 29 4.63 4.50 -54.66
CA SER A 29 4.74 5.97 -54.64
C SER A 29 4.25 6.61 -55.96
N PRO A 30 3.94 7.92 -56.04
CA PRO A 30 5.00 8.84 -56.51
C PRO A 30 4.94 10.32 -56.03
N ALA A 31 6.14 10.93 -56.10
CA ALA A 31 6.47 12.32 -56.50
C ALA A 31 5.92 13.52 -55.70
N VAL A 32 6.73 14.18 -54.85
CA VAL A 32 7.71 15.28 -55.13
C VAL A 32 7.07 16.64 -55.44
N GLN A 33 7.22 17.62 -54.52
CA GLN A 33 7.51 19.03 -54.84
C GLN A 33 8.50 19.66 -53.82
N LYS A 34 9.58 20.23 -54.37
CA LYS A 34 10.59 21.17 -53.77
C LYS A 34 9.91 22.53 -53.48
N SER A 35 10.38 23.52 -52.70
CA SER A 35 11.70 24.05 -52.30
C SER A 35 11.44 25.20 -51.27
N SER A 36 12.13 25.26 -50.09
CA SER A 36 13.21 26.22 -49.67
C SER A 36 12.81 27.71 -49.46
N PRO A 37 13.52 28.56 -48.67
CA PRO A 37 14.54 28.37 -47.61
C PRO A 37 14.35 29.23 -46.32
N ASP A 38 15.22 28.99 -45.34
CA ASP A 38 15.74 29.86 -44.27
C ASP A 38 14.83 30.56 -43.23
N LYS A 39 14.95 30.09 -41.98
CA LYS A 39 15.36 30.92 -40.83
C LYS A 39 15.68 30.03 -39.63
N LYS A 40 16.97 29.94 -39.28
CA LYS A 40 17.44 29.45 -37.97
C LYS A 40 17.09 30.45 -36.87
N PRO A 41 16.52 30.01 -35.74
CA PRO A 41 16.81 30.62 -34.45
C PRO A 41 17.77 29.71 -33.67
N ALA A 42 18.77 30.35 -33.07
CA ALA A 42 19.86 29.73 -32.32
C ALA A 42 19.38 28.74 -31.25
N GLN A 43 19.95 27.54 -31.26
CA GLN A 43 19.90 26.57 -30.16
C GLN A 43 20.47 27.22 -28.89
N ARG A 44 19.60 27.56 -27.94
CA ARG A 44 20.01 27.75 -26.56
C ARG A 44 20.33 26.37 -25.99
N ARG A 45 21.62 26.06 -25.87
CA ARG A 45 22.10 24.96 -25.03
C ARG A 45 21.67 25.25 -23.59
N ARG A 46 20.55 24.65 -23.17
CA ARG A 46 20.34 24.40 -21.74
C ARG A 46 21.06 23.11 -21.45
N ASP A 47 22.05 23.18 -20.57
CA ASP A 47 22.59 22.00 -19.93
C ASP A 47 21.44 21.30 -19.22
N THR A 48 20.95 20.22 -19.82
CA THR A 48 20.06 19.27 -19.15
C THR A 48 20.88 18.61 -18.07
N MET A 49 20.87 19.16 -16.86
CA MET A 49 21.34 18.42 -15.70
C MET A 49 20.50 17.13 -15.62
N PRO A 50 21.13 15.95 -15.60
CA PRO A 50 20.37 14.71 -15.45
C PRO A 50 19.57 14.80 -14.15
N PRO A 51 18.30 14.35 -14.14
CA PRO A 51 17.48 14.36 -12.94
C PRO A 51 18.23 13.58 -11.86
N ARG A 52 18.60 14.29 -10.77
CA ARG A 52 19.09 13.64 -9.56
C ARG A 52 17.93 12.79 -9.08
N ASN A 53 18.05 11.47 -9.28
CA ASN A 53 17.21 10.50 -8.61
C ASN A 53 17.37 10.76 -7.12
N HIS A 54 16.42 11.47 -6.52
CA HIS A 54 16.25 11.48 -5.09
C HIS A 54 15.83 10.07 -4.74
N ALA A 55 16.83 9.21 -4.50
CA ALA A 55 16.62 7.98 -3.78
C ALA A 55 15.92 8.38 -2.50
N THR A 56 14.62 8.11 -2.42
CA THR A 56 13.84 8.27 -1.20
C THR A 56 14.53 7.39 -0.17
N VAL A 57 15.30 8.01 0.72
CA VAL A 57 15.85 7.32 1.89
C VAL A 57 14.62 6.94 2.68
N VAL A 58 14.15 5.70 2.50
CA VAL A 58 13.11 5.12 3.33
C VAL A 58 13.61 5.27 4.77
N SER A 59 12.83 5.99 5.58
CA SER A 59 13.22 6.28 6.95
C SER A 59 13.41 4.97 7.69
N ARG A 60 14.67 4.64 8.03
CA ARG A 60 15.05 3.41 8.76
C ARG A 60 14.25 3.24 10.06
N TYR A 61 13.70 4.35 10.58
CA TYR A 61 12.83 4.37 11.74
C TYR A 61 11.62 3.44 11.58
N HIS A 62 10.98 3.42 10.41
CA HIS A 62 9.80 2.58 10.19
C HIS A 62 10.14 1.10 10.24
N ASP A 63 11.27 0.70 9.65
CA ASP A 63 11.70 -0.69 9.64
C ASP A 63 12.06 -1.15 11.06
N THR A 64 12.79 -0.32 11.83
CA THR A 64 13.15 -0.66 13.22
C THR A 64 11.93 -0.74 14.14
N THR A 65 10.95 0.17 13.98
CA THR A 65 9.72 0.15 14.77
C THR A 65 8.86 -1.06 14.44
N ILE A 66 8.74 -1.42 13.15
CA ILE A 66 7.99 -2.62 12.73
C ILE A 66 8.62 -3.88 13.31
N GLU A 67 9.95 -4.02 13.27
CA GLU A 67 10.64 -5.18 13.83
C GLU A 67 10.49 -5.29 15.35
N ALA A 68 10.63 -4.17 16.07
CA ALA A 68 10.44 -4.11 17.51
C ALA A 68 9.02 -4.56 17.91
N ILE A 69 7.99 -4.00 17.25
CA ILE A 69 6.59 -4.36 17.50
C ILE A 69 6.34 -5.84 17.16
N ARG A 70 6.85 -6.32 16.01
CA ARG A 70 6.72 -7.71 15.60
C ARG A 70 7.30 -8.66 16.64
N SER A 71 8.47 -8.34 17.22
CA SER A 71 9.07 -9.15 18.27
C SER A 71 8.18 -9.19 19.51
N ALA A 72 7.72 -8.02 19.98
CA ALA A 72 6.91 -7.93 21.19
C ALA A 72 5.54 -8.65 21.08
N VAL A 73 4.90 -8.61 19.92
CA VAL A 73 3.57 -9.24 19.72
C VAL A 73 3.67 -10.77 19.65
N LYS A 74 4.80 -11.32 19.21
CA LYS A 74 5.03 -12.78 19.18
C LYS A 74 5.15 -13.39 20.57
N ASP A 75 5.64 -12.63 21.55
CA ASP A 75 5.76 -13.10 22.91
C ASP A 75 4.38 -13.35 23.52
N ILE A 76 4.16 -14.51 24.12
CA ILE A 76 2.89 -14.85 24.75
C ILE A 76 2.73 -14.01 26.03
N GLY A 77 1.73 -13.12 26.03
CA GLY A 77 1.37 -12.36 27.22
C GLY A 77 0.86 -13.27 28.32
N LYS A 78 1.44 -13.15 29.52
CA LYS A 78 1.05 -13.93 30.71
C LYS A 78 0.11 -13.17 31.64
N GLU A 79 -0.09 -11.88 31.38
CA GLU A 79 -0.92 -10.98 32.18
C GLU A 79 -2.26 -10.76 31.50
N ALA A 80 -3.34 -11.02 32.23
CA ALA A 80 -4.67 -10.69 31.77
C ALA A 80 -4.88 -9.17 31.84
N ALA A 81 -5.28 -8.57 30.72
CA ALA A 81 -5.62 -7.15 30.66
C ALA A 81 -7.04 -6.98 30.11
N THR A 82 -7.89 -6.28 30.87
CA THR A 82 -9.25 -5.93 30.45
C THR A 82 -9.32 -4.44 30.13
N HIS A 83 -9.45 -4.11 28.85
CA HIS A 83 -9.67 -2.74 28.39
C HIS A 83 -11.13 -2.55 28.01
N ARG A 84 -11.69 -1.39 28.36
CA ARG A 84 -13.03 -1.00 27.93
C ARG A 84 -12.92 -0.29 26.59
N PHE A 85 -13.51 -0.90 25.57
CA PHE A 85 -13.68 -0.28 24.27
C PHE A 85 -15.12 0.23 24.13
N THR A 86 -15.28 1.34 23.41
CA THR A 86 -16.60 1.75 22.90
C THR A 86 -17.10 0.75 21.86
N VAL A 87 -18.38 0.82 21.51
CA VAL A 87 -18.97 -0.06 20.49
C VAL A 87 -18.33 0.20 19.13
N GLU A 88 -18.07 1.46 18.83
CA GLU A 88 -17.45 1.96 17.60
C GLU A 88 -16.01 1.45 17.49
N GLU A 89 -15.19 1.62 18.53
CA GLU A 89 -13.82 1.11 18.57
C GLU A 89 -13.79 -0.41 18.34
N LYS A 90 -14.67 -1.14 19.02
CA LYS A 90 -14.76 -2.59 18.89
C LYS A 90 -15.15 -3.01 17.47
N LYS A 91 -16.08 -2.28 16.84
CA LYS A 91 -16.48 -2.51 15.45
C LYS A 91 -15.31 -2.27 14.50
N THR A 92 -14.62 -1.13 14.63
CA THR A 92 -13.48 -0.79 13.78
C THR A 92 -12.36 -1.84 13.89
N ILE A 93 -12.06 -2.35 15.08
CA ILE A 93 -11.05 -3.41 15.26
C ILE A 93 -11.49 -4.69 14.53
N ARG A 94 -12.76 -5.07 14.58
CA ARG A 94 -13.27 -6.25 13.86
C ARG A 94 -13.22 -6.08 12.36
N ASP A 95 -13.57 -4.90 11.86
CA ASP A 95 -13.52 -4.61 10.42
C ASP A 95 -12.07 -4.72 9.91
N ILE A 96 -11.08 -4.23 10.68
CA ILE A 96 -9.65 -4.40 10.38
C ILE A 96 -9.28 -5.89 10.33
N VAL A 97 -9.66 -6.68 11.34
CA VAL A 97 -9.38 -8.12 11.37
C VAL A 97 -10.01 -8.83 10.16
N TYR A 98 -11.25 -8.48 9.82
CA TYR A 98 -11.96 -9.05 8.69
C TYR A 98 -11.22 -8.82 7.36
N VAL A 99 -10.74 -7.59 7.13
CA VAL A 99 -9.95 -7.25 5.94
C VAL A 99 -8.71 -8.13 5.82
N TYR A 100 -7.93 -8.29 6.90
CA TYR A 100 -6.72 -9.11 6.87
C TYR A 100 -7.00 -10.60 6.71
N VAL A 101 -8.04 -11.12 7.37
CA VAL A 101 -8.46 -12.51 7.19
C VAL A 101 -8.90 -12.76 5.74
N GLY A 102 -9.60 -11.81 5.11
CA GLY A 102 -9.96 -11.87 3.69
C GLY A 102 -8.75 -11.89 2.74
N GLN A 103 -7.60 -11.42 3.19
CA GLN A 103 -6.31 -11.47 2.47
C GLN A 103 -5.49 -12.73 2.79
N GLY A 104 -6.02 -13.66 3.58
CA GLY A 104 -5.31 -14.86 4.02
C GLY A 104 -4.35 -14.63 5.20
N ILE A 105 -4.35 -13.43 5.81
CA ILE A 105 -3.53 -13.10 6.98
C ILE A 105 -4.37 -13.37 8.22
N ARG A 106 -4.03 -14.44 8.96
CA ARG A 106 -4.69 -14.77 10.22
C ARG A 106 -4.34 -13.71 11.26
N SER A 107 -5.36 -13.04 11.79
CA SER A 107 -5.22 -12.09 12.89
C SER A 107 -6.45 -12.13 13.81
N ASN A 108 -6.38 -11.48 14.97
CA ASN A 108 -7.47 -11.32 15.91
C ASN A 108 -7.42 -9.97 16.64
N GLU A 109 -8.51 -9.66 17.37
CA GLU A 109 -8.64 -8.38 18.09
C GLU A 109 -7.49 -8.14 19.09
N ASN A 110 -7.02 -9.19 19.76
CA ASN A 110 -5.93 -9.09 20.74
C ASN A 110 -4.60 -8.74 20.07
N GLU A 111 -4.29 -9.33 18.92
CA GLU A 111 -3.09 -9.00 18.15
C GLU A 111 -3.12 -7.54 17.67
N VAL A 112 -4.24 -7.07 17.11
CA VAL A 112 -4.40 -5.67 16.69
C VAL A 112 -4.23 -4.72 17.88
N THR A 113 -4.83 -5.05 19.02
CA THR A 113 -4.69 -4.25 20.24
C THR A 113 -3.23 -4.20 20.72
N ARG A 114 -2.54 -5.34 20.75
CA ARG A 114 -1.12 -5.41 21.15
C ARG A 114 -0.21 -4.65 20.18
N ILE A 115 -0.50 -4.67 18.88
CA ILE A 115 0.22 -3.85 17.90
C ILE A 115 0.07 -2.37 18.22
N GLY A 116 -1.17 -1.90 18.44
CA GLY A 116 -1.44 -0.50 18.77
C GLY A 116 -0.75 -0.05 20.05
N VAL A 117 -0.82 -0.86 21.12
CA VAL A 117 -0.15 -0.54 22.40
C VAL A 117 1.37 -0.49 22.24
N ASN A 118 1.98 -1.49 21.56
CA ASN A 118 3.42 -1.49 21.36
C ASN A 118 3.89 -0.35 20.45
N PHE A 119 3.07 0.07 19.48
CA PHE A 119 3.36 1.26 18.69
C PHE A 119 3.44 2.51 19.56
N LEU A 120 2.48 2.73 20.45
CA LEU A 120 2.50 3.88 21.37
C LEU A 120 3.71 3.85 22.30
N ILE A 121 4.09 2.67 22.80
CA ILE A 121 5.27 2.50 23.66
C ILE A 121 6.55 2.83 22.89
N GLU A 122 6.70 2.30 21.68
CA GLU A 122 7.91 2.49 20.89
C GLU A 122 8.06 3.93 20.39
N ASP A 123 6.95 4.55 19.97
CA ASP A 123 6.91 5.96 19.61
C ASP A 123 7.29 6.85 20.81
N TYR A 124 6.79 6.54 22.01
CA TYR A 124 7.17 7.25 23.22
C TYR A 124 8.64 7.07 23.57
N ARG A 125 9.18 5.85 23.47
CA ARG A 125 10.61 5.59 23.75
C ARG A 125 11.54 6.35 22.82
N THR A 126 11.17 6.47 21.54
CA THR A 126 12.00 7.15 20.55
C THR A 126 11.84 8.66 20.61
N ASN A 127 10.60 9.15 20.73
CA ASN A 127 10.29 10.57 20.54
C ASN A 127 10.03 11.33 21.85
N GLY A 128 9.89 10.64 22.98
CA GLY A 128 9.60 11.25 24.29
C GLY A 128 8.39 12.18 24.22
N ASP A 129 8.59 13.45 24.56
CA ASP A 129 7.54 14.47 24.54
C ASP A 129 7.00 14.80 23.14
N ASN A 130 7.73 14.42 22.09
CA ASN A 130 7.26 14.57 20.71
C ASN A 130 6.39 13.40 20.22
N SER A 131 6.22 12.35 21.04
CA SER A 131 5.37 11.20 20.71
C SER A 131 3.89 11.56 20.64
N ILE A 132 3.13 10.75 19.90
CA ILE A 132 1.68 10.87 19.82
C ILE A 132 1.05 10.67 21.20
N LEU A 133 1.58 9.73 21.99
CA LEU A 133 1.09 9.45 23.33
C LEU A 133 1.21 10.68 24.24
N HIS A 134 2.39 11.31 24.30
CA HIS A 134 2.59 12.51 25.11
C HIS A 134 1.65 13.65 24.66
N LYS A 135 1.58 13.90 23.35
CA LYS A 135 0.76 14.97 22.78
C LYS A 135 -0.73 14.79 23.08
N VAL A 136 -1.26 13.57 22.93
CA VAL A 136 -2.67 13.26 23.24
C VAL A 136 -2.94 13.41 24.73
N LEU A 137 -2.07 12.86 25.59
CA LEU A 137 -2.24 12.97 27.04
C LEU A 137 -2.18 14.45 27.50
N LYS A 138 -1.30 15.25 26.92
CA LYS A 138 -1.23 16.69 27.20
C LYS A 138 -2.50 17.42 26.76
N ALA A 139 -3.05 17.10 25.60
CA ALA A 139 -4.29 17.70 25.10
C ALA A 139 -5.55 17.28 25.89
N LEU A 140 -5.52 16.11 26.55
CA LEU A 140 -6.63 15.64 27.40
C LEU A 140 -6.59 16.23 28.82
N ASN A 141 -5.41 16.63 29.30
CA ASN A 141 -5.20 17.03 30.70
C ASN A 141 -4.72 18.50 30.87
N GLY A 142 -4.57 19.25 29.78
CA GLY A 142 -4.12 20.65 29.78
C GLY A 142 -5.23 21.58 29.36
#